data_AF-Q4T8G2-F1
#
_entry.id   AF-Q4T8G2-F1
#
_cell.length_a   1.000
_cell.length_b   1.000
_cell.length_c   1.000
_cell.angle_alpha   90.00
_cell.angle_beta   90.00
_cell.angle_gamma   90.00
#
_symmetry.space_group_name_H-M   'P 1'
#
loop_
_entity.id
_entity.type
_entity.pdbx_description
1 polymer ?
#
loop_
_entity_poly.entity_id
_entity_poly.type
_entity_poly.pdbx_seq_one_letter_code
_entity_poly.pdbx_strand_id
1 'polypeptide(L)'
;MAAAGLETSLPLSSSDLSLVDKALRQLKKLHNLCTDPQLGLRNSPPYLPELMSETSVLLIQVWEPYRGCMAAGSLGPGGDEARYLRIHIRNLLDKANRAVLLFRHGRERIFEETSSY
;
A
#
# COMPACT_ATOMS: atom_id res chain seq x y z
N MET A 1 30.51 11.46 3.02
CA MET A 1 29.13 11.28 3.51
C MET A 1 28.25 12.47 3.09
N ALA A 2 28.00 12.69 1.79
CA ALA A 2 27.30 13.90 1.31
C ALA A 2 26.14 13.65 0.32
N ALA A 3 25.76 12.40 0.07
CA ALA A 3 24.67 12.08 -0.88
C ALA A 3 23.28 11.95 -0.20
N ALA A 4 23.23 11.73 1.11
CA ALA A 4 21.97 11.44 1.81
C ALA A 4 21.06 12.67 2.05
N GLY A 5 21.58 13.89 1.87
CA GLY A 5 20.84 15.14 2.13
C GLY A 5 20.15 15.76 0.91
N LEU A 6 20.37 15.24 -0.30
CA LEU A 6 19.76 15.77 -1.53
C LEU A 6 18.46 15.03 -1.91
N GLU A 7 18.34 13.75 -1.55
CA GLU A 7 17.13 12.93 -1.74
C GLU A 7 15.96 13.39 -0.84
N THR A 8 16.26 14.11 0.25
CA THR A 8 15.29 14.47 1.30
C THR A 8 14.39 15.66 0.96
N SER A 9 14.65 16.40 -0.13
CA SER A 9 13.89 17.59 -0.51
C SER A 9 13.20 17.49 -1.87
N LEU A 10 13.42 16.40 -2.61
CA LEU A 10 12.86 16.26 -3.96
C LEU A 10 11.33 16.23 -3.92
N PRO A 11 10.65 16.93 -4.86
CA PRO A 11 9.20 16.85 -4.97
C PRO A 11 8.76 15.41 -5.28
N LEU A 12 7.50 15.11 -4.99
CA LEU A 12 6.88 13.87 -5.47
C LEU A 12 6.92 13.80 -7.00
N SER A 13 7.14 12.60 -7.54
CA SER A 13 7.27 12.38 -8.98
C SER A 13 6.20 11.43 -9.52
N SER A 14 6.11 11.34 -10.85
CA SER A 14 5.23 10.39 -11.54
C SER A 14 5.53 8.93 -11.18
N SER A 15 6.79 8.60 -10.85
CA SER A 15 7.14 7.26 -10.37
C SER A 15 6.49 6.96 -9.02
N ASP A 16 6.38 7.96 -8.14
CA ASP A 16 5.73 7.79 -6.83
C ASP A 16 4.23 7.51 -7.01
N LEU A 17 3.54 8.23 -7.90
CA LEU A 17 2.14 7.91 -8.26
C LEU A 17 1.98 6.50 -8.84
N SER A 18 2.93 6.04 -9.66
CA SER A 18 2.88 4.67 -10.19
C SER A 18 2.96 3.61 -9.09
N LEU A 19 3.64 3.90 -7.97
CA LEU A 19 3.69 3.04 -6.79
C LEU A 19 2.33 3.03 -6.06
N VAL A 20 1.64 4.17 -6.01
CA VAL A 20 0.24 4.26 -5.51
C VAL A 20 -0.67 3.34 -6.30
N ASP A 21 -0.63 3.42 -7.63
CA ASP A 21 -1.46 2.57 -8.49
C ASP A 21 -1.16 1.08 -8.31
N LYS A 22 0.12 0.73 -8.11
CA LYS A 22 0.54 -0.65 -7.81
C LYS A 22 0.02 -1.10 -6.44
N ALA A 23 0.13 -0.25 -5.42
CA ALA A 23 -0.34 -0.58 -4.07
C ALA A 23 -1.85 -0.78 -4.05
N LEU A 24 -2.63 0.11 -4.69
CA LEU A 24 -4.09 -0.02 -4.80
C LEU A 24 -4.50 -1.34 -5.48
N ARG A 25 -3.79 -1.77 -6.53
CA ARG A 25 -4.02 -3.08 -7.16
C ARG A 25 -3.76 -4.25 -6.21
N GLN A 26 -2.68 -4.18 -5.42
CA GLN A 26 -2.37 -5.25 -4.45
C GLN A 26 -3.34 -5.26 -3.27
N LEU A 27 -3.76 -4.11 -2.77
CA LEU A 27 -4.78 -4.01 -1.71
C LEU A 27 -6.11 -4.59 -2.17
N LYS A 28 -6.55 -4.29 -3.40
CA LYS A 28 -7.76 -4.91 -3.98
C LYS A 28 -7.62 -6.42 -4.09
N LYS A 29 -6.45 -6.91 -4.51
CA LYS A 29 -6.19 -8.36 -4.58
C LYS A 29 -6.22 -9.00 -3.20
N LEU A 30 -5.61 -8.37 -2.19
CA LEU A 30 -5.62 -8.85 -0.81
C LEU A 30 -7.02 -8.86 -0.23
N HIS A 31 -7.80 -7.80 -0.42
CA HIS A 31 -9.20 -7.77 0.00
C HIS A 31 -9.94 -9.02 -0.49
N ASN A 32 -9.85 -9.34 -1.79
CA ASN A 32 -10.51 -10.51 -2.35
C ASN A 32 -10.02 -11.84 -1.75
N LEU A 33 -8.71 -11.96 -1.50
CA LEU A 33 -8.14 -13.14 -0.86
C LEU A 33 -8.65 -13.27 0.57
N CYS A 34 -8.73 -12.18 1.31
CA CYS A 34 -9.12 -12.17 2.72
C CYS A 34 -10.63 -12.29 2.92
N THR A 35 -11.44 -12.08 1.89
CA THR A 35 -12.87 -12.37 1.89
C THR A 35 -13.20 -13.83 1.56
N ASP A 36 -12.19 -14.68 1.36
CA ASP A 36 -12.43 -16.11 1.14
C ASP A 36 -13.05 -16.74 2.41
N PRO A 37 -14.26 -17.33 2.32
CA PRO A 37 -14.92 -17.92 3.48
C PRO A 37 -14.14 -19.09 4.09
N GLN A 38 -13.25 -19.75 3.33
CA GLN A 38 -12.43 -20.84 3.83
C GLN A 38 -11.38 -20.38 4.85
N LEU A 39 -11.00 -19.09 4.85
CA LEU A 39 -10.09 -18.55 5.85
C LEU A 39 -10.71 -18.44 7.24
N GLY A 40 -12.04 -18.42 7.34
CA GLY A 40 -12.73 -18.30 8.62
C GLY A 40 -12.39 -17.02 9.40
N LEU A 41 -11.96 -15.95 8.72
CA LEU A 41 -11.63 -14.68 9.39
C LEU A 41 -12.84 -14.15 10.15
N ARG A 42 -12.68 -14.01 11.47
CA ARG A 42 -13.73 -13.45 12.34
C ARG A 42 -13.76 -11.94 12.18
N ASN A 43 -14.94 -11.34 12.26
CA ASN A 43 -15.15 -9.88 12.25
C ASN A 43 -14.67 -9.19 13.54
N SER A 44 -13.66 -9.75 14.22
CA SER A 44 -13.05 -9.13 15.40
C SER A 44 -11.94 -8.17 14.97
N PRO A 45 -11.85 -6.97 15.55
CA PRO A 45 -10.73 -6.08 15.30
C PRO A 45 -9.38 -6.75 15.64
N PRO A 46 -8.34 -6.57 14.79
CA PRO A 46 -8.38 -5.92 13.48
C PRO A 46 -9.02 -6.81 12.38
N TYR A 47 -10.12 -6.35 11.77
CA TYR A 47 -10.77 -7.08 10.67
C TYR A 47 -10.14 -6.72 9.33
N LEU A 48 -9.38 -7.67 8.78
CA LEU A 48 -8.45 -7.41 7.70
C LEU A 48 -9.09 -6.98 6.37
N PRO A 49 -10.21 -7.58 5.90
CA PRO A 49 -10.90 -7.10 4.70
C PRO A 49 -11.33 -5.63 4.77
N GLU A 50 -11.89 -5.20 5.90
CA GLU A 50 -12.28 -3.81 6.13
C GLU A 50 -11.07 -2.89 6.10
N LEU A 51 -9.98 -3.25 6.80
CA LEU A 51 -8.74 -2.48 6.78
C LEU A 51 -8.16 -2.32 5.36
N MET A 52 -8.23 -3.35 4.50
CA MET A 52 -7.75 -3.24 3.11
C MET A 52 -8.60 -2.25 2.30
N SER A 53 -9.92 -2.26 2.51
CA SER A 53 -10.86 -1.34 1.86
C SER A 53 -10.63 0.09 2.33
N GLU A 54 -10.61 0.32 3.64
CA GLU A 54 -10.38 1.64 4.25
C GLU A 54 -9.03 2.23 3.85
N THR A 55 -7.96 1.43 3.91
CA THR A 55 -6.63 1.87 3.49
C THR A 55 -6.63 2.30 2.03
N SER A 56 -7.37 1.62 1.16
CA SER A 56 -7.46 1.99 -0.27
C SER A 56 -8.15 3.35 -0.44
N VAL A 57 -9.24 3.61 0.30
CA VAL A 57 -9.96 4.89 0.27
C VAL A 57 -9.06 6.03 0.78
N LEU A 58 -8.43 5.83 1.94
CA LEU A 58 -7.54 6.84 2.54
C LEU A 58 -6.33 7.12 1.65
N LEU A 59 -5.77 6.10 1.01
CA LEU A 59 -4.64 6.26 0.10
C LEU A 59 -5.04 7.09 -1.14
N ILE A 60 -6.25 6.89 -1.69
CA ILE A 60 -6.74 7.72 -2.79
C ILE A 60 -6.91 9.17 -2.31
N GLN A 61 -7.57 9.39 -1.17
CA GLN A 61 -7.83 10.73 -0.64
C GLN A 61 -6.54 11.52 -0.38
N VAL A 62 -5.52 10.89 0.21
CA VAL A 62 -4.24 11.53 0.49
C VAL A 62 -3.50 11.91 -0.79
N TRP A 63 -3.54 11.06 -1.83
CA TRP A 63 -2.75 11.27 -3.05
C TRP A 63 -3.47 12.06 -4.16
N GLU A 64 -4.78 12.25 -4.06
CA GLU A 64 -5.59 12.98 -5.03
C GLU A 64 -5.08 14.41 -5.32
N PRO A 65 -4.73 15.25 -4.31
CA PRO A 65 -4.22 16.60 -4.57
C PRO A 65 -2.94 16.61 -5.40
N TYR A 66 -2.06 15.62 -5.21
CA TYR A 66 -0.77 15.55 -5.91
C TYR A 66 -0.91 15.07 -7.36
N ARG A 67 -1.94 14.27 -7.66
CA ARG A 67 -2.30 13.94 -9.05
C ARG A 67 -2.71 15.19 -9.81
N GLY A 68 -3.54 16.04 -9.19
CA GLY A 68 -3.95 17.33 -9.75
C GLY A 68 -2.75 18.27 -9.97
N CYS A 69 -1.87 18.42 -8.98
CA CYS A 69 -0.68 19.25 -9.10
C CYS A 69 0.23 18.82 -10.27
N MET A 70 0.51 17.52 -10.42
CA MET A 70 1.36 17.05 -11.51
C MET A 70 0.68 17.14 -12.88
N ALA A 71 -0.64 16.93 -12.97
CA ALA A 71 -1.39 17.15 -14.22
C ALA A 71 -1.36 18.63 -14.66
N ALA A 72 -1.34 19.56 -13.69
CA ALA A 72 -1.24 21.00 -13.92
C ALA A 72 0.20 21.50 -14.16
N GLY A 73 1.21 20.63 -14.11
CA GLY A 73 2.62 21.02 -14.25
C GLY A 73 3.19 21.78 -13.04
N SER A 74 2.48 21.78 -11.91
CA SER A 74 2.92 22.38 -10.66
C SER A 74 3.89 21.47 -9.93
N LEU A 75 4.88 22.06 -9.23
CA LEU A 75 5.78 21.30 -8.37
C LEU A 75 4.95 20.62 -7.25
N GLY A 76 5.05 19.29 -7.14
CA GLY A 76 4.43 18.54 -6.03
C GLY A 76 5.02 18.95 -4.67
N PRO A 77 4.43 18.52 -3.54
CA PRO A 77 4.99 18.81 -2.23
C PRO A 77 6.43 18.30 -2.17
N GLY A 78 7.31 19.10 -1.55
CA GLY A 78 8.70 18.75 -1.28
C GLY A 78 8.93 18.52 0.21
N GLY A 79 10.20 18.32 0.59
CA GLY A 79 10.59 18.19 2.00
C GLY A 79 10.04 16.95 2.71
N ASP A 80 9.74 17.09 4.01
CA ASP A 80 9.40 15.97 4.89
C ASP A 80 8.11 15.25 4.52
N GLU A 81 7.13 15.97 3.97
CA GLU A 81 5.87 15.38 3.50
C GLU A 81 6.12 14.42 2.32
N ALA A 82 6.85 14.88 1.30
CA ALA A 82 7.23 14.05 0.16
C ALA A 82 8.05 12.83 0.57
N ARG A 83 8.95 13.02 1.55
CA ARG A 83 9.77 11.96 2.12
C ARG A 83 8.91 10.91 2.84
N TYR A 84 7.99 11.35 3.70
CA TYR A 84 7.08 10.46 4.41
C TYR A 84 6.22 9.67 3.43
N LEU A 85 5.60 10.34 2.47
CA LEU A 85 4.73 9.70 1.47
C LEU A 85 5.47 8.66 0.64
N ARG A 86 6.72 8.94 0.23
CA ARG A 86 7.57 7.96 -0.46
C ARG A 86 7.89 6.73 0.39
N ILE A 87 8.24 6.92 1.65
CA ILE A 87 8.52 5.81 2.57
C ILE A 87 7.25 4.99 2.78
N HIS A 88 6.14 5.68 3.05
CA HIS A 88 4.85 5.07 3.30
C HIS A 88 4.40 4.21 2.11
N ILE A 89 4.41 4.74 0.88
CA ILE A 89 3.91 3.99 -0.27
C ILE A 89 4.79 2.78 -0.62
N ARG A 90 6.11 2.89 -0.48
CA ARG A 90 7.04 1.78 -0.69
C ARG A 90 6.81 0.67 0.33
N ASN A 91 6.67 1.04 1.60
CA ASN A 91 6.40 0.09 2.68
C ASN A 91 5.03 -0.59 2.52
N LEU A 92 3.99 0.17 2.16
CA LEU A 92 2.65 -0.37 1.92
C LEU A 92 2.66 -1.38 0.76
N LEU A 93 3.30 -1.04 -0.35
CA LEU A 93 3.44 -1.92 -1.50
C LEU A 93 4.23 -3.20 -1.16
N ASP A 94 5.35 -3.07 -0.44
CA ASP A 94 6.16 -4.23 0.00
C ASP A 94 5.34 -5.17 0.90
N LYS A 95 4.65 -4.63 1.92
CA LYS A 95 3.79 -5.42 2.81
C LYS A 95 2.65 -6.09 2.05
N ALA A 96 2.00 -5.36 1.13
CA ALA A 96 0.92 -5.92 0.34
C ALA A 96 1.41 -7.06 -0.57
N ASN A 97 2.56 -6.89 -1.23
CA ASN A 97 3.17 -7.94 -2.04
C ASN A 97 3.52 -9.18 -1.22
N ARG A 98 4.11 -9.00 -0.03
CA ARG A 98 4.46 -10.11 0.87
C ARG A 98 3.23 -10.87 1.33
N ALA A 99 2.16 -10.16 1.71
CA ALA A 99 0.89 -10.80 2.06
C ALA A 99 0.31 -11.58 0.87
N VAL A 100 0.32 -11.04 -0.35
CA VAL A 100 -0.14 -11.78 -1.54
C VAL A 100 0.72 -13.02 -1.79
N LEU A 101 2.04 -12.93 -1.56
CA LEU A 101 2.93 -14.08 -1.64
C LEU A 101 2.63 -15.11 -0.56
N LEU A 102 2.22 -14.70 0.64
CA LEU A 102 1.82 -15.62 1.72
C LEU A 102 0.68 -16.52 1.28
N PHE A 103 -0.40 -15.95 0.73
CA PHE A 103 -1.50 -16.70 0.11
C PHE A 103 -1.01 -17.67 -0.97
N ARG A 104 -0.09 -17.22 -1.82
CA ARG A 104 0.43 -18.04 -2.91
C ARG A 104 1.27 -19.23 -2.42
N HIS A 105 2.08 -19.05 -1.38
CA HIS A 105 2.94 -20.12 -0.84
C HIS A 105 2.18 -21.04 0.11
N GLY A 106 1.29 -20.49 0.93
CA GLY A 106 0.47 -21.26 1.87
C GLY A 106 -0.49 -22.22 1.15
N ARG A 107 -1.06 -21.81 0.00
CA ARG A 107 -2.05 -22.60 -0.75
C ARG A 107 -3.13 -23.10 0.22
N GLU A 108 -3.41 -24.41 0.27
CA GLU A 108 -4.39 -25.00 1.17
C GLU A 108 -4.06 -24.79 2.65
N ARG A 109 -2.76 -24.70 3.01
CA ARG A 109 -2.34 -24.56 4.41
C ARG A 109 -2.69 -23.21 5.01
N ILE A 110 -3.08 -22.21 4.21
CA ILE A 110 -3.50 -20.92 4.75
C ILE A 110 -4.91 -20.97 5.35
N PHE A 111 -5.68 -22.01 5.02
CA PHE A 111 -7.01 -22.25 5.59
C PHE A 111 -6.96 -23.05 6.91
N GLU A 112 -5.78 -23.56 7.28
CA GLU A 112 -5.57 -24.27 8.53
C GLU A 112 -5.23 -23.28 9.65
N GLU A 113 -6.09 -23.15 10.67
CA GLU A 113 -5.93 -22.17 11.76
C GLU A 113 -4.63 -22.33 12.57
N THR A 114 -4.04 -23.53 12.59
CA THR A 114 -2.78 -23.83 13.32
C THR A 114 -1.53 -23.78 12.45
N SER A 115 -1.69 -23.38 11.19
CA SER A 115 -0.59 -23.25 10.24
C SER A 115 0.37 -22.12 10.61
N SER A 116 1.63 -22.24 10.17
CA SER A 116 2.62 -21.17 10.32
C SER A 116 2.58 -20.14 9.18
N TYR A 117 1.58 -20.24 8.30
CA TYR A 117 1.37 -19.36 7.16
C TYR A 117 0.42 -18.21 7.50
#